data_AF-K9QKY7-F1
#
_entry.id   AF-K9QKY7-F1
#
_cell.length_a   1.000
_cell.length_b   1.000
_cell.length_c   1.000
_cell.angle_alpha   90.00
_cell.angle_beta   90.00
_cell.angle_gamma   90.00
#
_symmetry.space_group_name_H-M   'P 1'
#
loop_
_entity.id
_entity.type
_entity.pdbx_description
1 polymer ?
#
loop_
_entity_poly.entity_id
_entity_poly.type
_entity_poly.pdbx_seq_one_letter_code
_entity_poly.pdbx_strand_id
1 'polypeptide(L)'
;MTRFIHDQFAKDYLEELLKPYGEVQAPSRVAGEVREIDVFFSPAAQQTTNLATLGLLGKFATNPAIFEPFRNAASKEEICDCLLKLLEVRGALQREANKNKTLIQELEIPKLWILTPTASATLLSGFRAVQGEDWLPGVHFMADYLRAAIVVIHQLPQTPETLWLRILGRGRVQEQAINELKALPSNHPFQKATLELVYNLRQNLRVNQNLEEDDRELIMRLKPLYQQDREQAKLEGERLVVENLLQVRFGSLDKELSAIIELLLALPPQEFTPLLMQLSREELIARFGRQS
;
A
#
# COMPACT_ATOMS: atom_id res chain seq x y z
N MET A 1 5.84 -10.59 -18.94
CA MET A 1 4.55 -10.57 -18.23
C MET A 1 4.71 -10.51 -16.70
N THR A 2 5.45 -11.42 -16.05
CA THR A 2 5.63 -11.36 -14.58
C THR A 2 6.30 -10.10 -14.05
N ARG A 3 7.29 -9.55 -14.78
CA ARG A 3 7.91 -8.26 -14.45
C ARG A 3 6.87 -7.13 -14.35
N PHE A 4 5.92 -7.07 -15.27
CA PHE A 4 4.85 -6.07 -15.30
C PHE A 4 3.88 -6.23 -14.12
N ILE A 5 3.54 -7.46 -13.73
CA ILE A 5 2.65 -7.72 -12.58
C ILE A 5 3.32 -7.27 -11.28
N HIS A 6 4.62 -7.53 -11.10
CA HIS A 6 5.36 -7.07 -9.93
C HIS A 6 5.56 -5.55 -9.90
N ASP A 7 5.79 -4.95 -11.06
CA ASP A 7 5.90 -3.50 -11.22
C ASP A 7 4.61 -2.80 -10.80
N GLN A 8 3.46 -3.26 -11.33
CA GLN A 8 2.16 -2.74 -10.96
C GLN A 8 1.86 -2.93 -9.46
N PHE A 9 2.14 -4.11 -8.91
CA PHE A 9 1.98 -4.36 -7.48
C PHE A 9 2.77 -3.36 -6.63
N ALA A 10 4.02 -3.09 -6.98
CA ALA A 10 4.87 -2.18 -6.19
C ALA A 10 4.32 -0.74 -6.20
N LYS A 11 3.78 -0.30 -7.33
CA LYS A 11 3.13 1.01 -7.50
C LYS A 11 1.87 1.11 -6.65
N ASP A 12 0.92 0.18 -6.84
CA ASP A 12 -0.35 0.15 -6.09
C ASP A 12 -0.09 0.05 -4.58
N TYR A 13 0.91 -0.73 -4.18
CA TYR A 13 1.30 -0.92 -2.79
C TYR A 13 1.89 0.33 -2.15
N LEU A 14 2.83 1.00 -2.81
CA LEU A 14 3.39 2.24 -2.29
C LEU A 14 2.35 3.36 -2.26
N GLU A 15 1.48 3.44 -3.27
CA GLU A 15 0.37 4.39 -3.29
C GLU A 15 -0.57 4.18 -2.10
N GLU A 16 -1.03 2.95 -1.85
CA GLU A 16 -1.95 2.63 -0.76
C GLU A 16 -1.37 2.99 0.62
N LEU A 17 -0.07 2.74 0.83
CA LEU A 17 0.60 3.08 2.09
C LEU A 17 0.81 4.58 2.28
N LEU A 18 1.10 5.32 1.21
CA LEU A 18 1.51 6.72 1.29
C LEU A 18 0.34 7.70 1.16
N LYS A 19 -0.75 7.32 0.47
CA LYS A 19 -1.92 8.17 0.21
C LYS A 19 -2.53 8.81 1.46
N PRO A 20 -2.57 8.16 2.65
CA PRO A 20 -3.05 8.84 3.85
C PRO A 20 -2.20 10.04 4.27
N TYR A 21 -0.92 10.06 3.90
CA TYR A 21 0.10 11.00 4.40
C TYR A 21 0.43 12.16 3.48
N GLY A 22 -0.12 12.18 2.28
CA GLY A 22 0.19 13.19 1.29
C GLY A 22 -0.36 12.87 -0.08
N GLU A 23 0.02 13.69 -1.05
CA GLU A 23 -0.36 13.46 -2.43
C GLU A 23 0.59 12.43 -3.05
N VAL A 24 0.03 11.30 -3.46
CA VAL A 24 0.70 10.36 -4.35
C VAL A 24 0.26 10.70 -5.76
N GLN A 25 1.19 11.11 -6.60
CA GLN A 25 0.94 11.27 -8.01
C GLN A 25 1.29 9.96 -8.71
N ALA A 26 0.25 9.32 -9.28
CA ALA A 26 0.39 8.28 -10.28
C ALA A 26 1.26 8.78 -11.45
N PRO A 27 1.84 7.89 -12.29
CA PRO A 27 2.91 8.22 -13.23
C PRO A 27 2.75 9.58 -13.93
N SER A 28 3.50 10.57 -13.43
CA SER A 28 3.43 11.93 -13.93
C SER A 28 4.30 12.03 -15.18
N ARG A 29 3.70 12.48 -16.29
CA ARG A 29 4.38 12.58 -17.58
C ARG A 29 5.42 13.69 -17.52
N VAL A 30 6.69 13.31 -17.53
CA VAL A 30 7.78 14.28 -17.63
C VAL A 30 7.94 14.70 -19.10
N ALA A 31 7.95 16.01 -19.37
CA ALA A 31 8.05 16.51 -20.75
C ALA A 31 9.46 16.30 -21.31
N GLY A 32 9.59 15.46 -22.34
CA GLY A 32 10.82 15.29 -23.13
C GLY A 32 10.84 14.00 -23.95
N GLU A 33 10.40 12.92 -23.34
CA GLU A 33 10.14 11.57 -23.86
C GLU A 33 9.19 10.91 -22.84
N VAL A 34 8.36 9.92 -23.20
CA VAL A 34 7.40 9.31 -22.25
C VAL A 34 8.16 8.52 -21.17
N ARG A 35 8.67 9.23 -20.16
CA ARG A 35 9.32 8.67 -18.97
C ARG A 35 8.34 8.79 -17.81
N GLU A 36 8.00 7.65 -17.25
CA GLU A 36 7.09 7.53 -16.12
C GLU A 36 7.89 7.33 -14.84
N ILE A 37 7.62 8.18 -13.85
CA ILE A 37 8.06 7.97 -12.47
C ILE A 37 7.11 6.96 -11.85
N ASP A 38 7.65 5.96 -11.15
CA ASP A 38 6.80 4.90 -10.62
C ASP A 38 5.90 5.43 -9.49
N VAL A 39 6.47 6.16 -8.53
CA VAL A 39 5.70 6.83 -7.47
C VAL A 39 6.36 8.16 -7.13
N PHE A 40 5.63 9.27 -7.31
CA PHE A 40 5.99 10.58 -6.78
C PHE A 40 5.11 10.89 -5.57
N PHE A 41 5.73 11.17 -4.43
CA PHE A 41 5.04 11.48 -3.18
C PHE A 41 5.38 12.89 -2.71
N SER A 42 4.35 13.64 -2.30
CA SER A 42 4.49 14.94 -1.64
C SER A 42 3.78 14.91 -0.28
N PRO A 43 4.48 15.06 0.85
CA PRO A 43 3.88 14.97 2.18
C PRO A 43 2.93 16.14 2.46
N ALA A 44 1.82 15.86 3.15
CA ALA A 44 0.96 16.92 3.68
C ALA A 44 1.65 17.63 4.85
N ALA A 45 1.61 18.97 4.86
CA ALA A 45 2.37 19.84 5.79
C ALA A 45 2.13 19.61 7.30
N GLN A 46 1.21 18.73 7.72
CA GLN A 46 0.80 18.52 9.11
C GLN A 46 0.76 17.05 9.57
N GLN A 47 1.32 16.09 8.82
CA GLN A 47 1.14 14.65 9.10
C GLN A 47 2.38 13.87 9.60
N THR A 48 3.41 14.55 10.13
CA THR A 48 4.65 13.92 10.58
C THR A 48 4.48 12.89 11.71
N THR A 49 3.46 13.01 12.56
CA THR A 49 3.23 12.12 13.70
C THR A 49 2.78 10.70 13.34
N ASN A 50 2.16 10.49 12.17
CA ASN A 50 1.64 9.16 11.79
C ASN A 50 2.56 8.37 10.84
N LEU A 51 3.54 9.02 10.20
CA LEU A 51 4.53 8.34 9.35
C LEU A 51 5.38 7.31 10.11
N ALA A 52 5.48 7.43 11.44
CA ALA A 52 6.17 6.46 12.28
C ALA A 52 5.62 5.02 12.12
N THR A 53 4.34 4.87 11.80
CA THR A 53 3.72 3.55 11.56
C THR A 53 4.28 2.85 10.31
N LEU A 54 4.82 3.63 9.37
CA LEU A 54 5.51 3.12 8.18
C LEU A 54 7.02 2.88 8.40
N GLY A 55 7.53 3.10 9.60
CA GLY A 55 8.95 2.90 9.94
C GLY A 55 9.88 3.63 8.97
N LEU A 56 10.79 2.87 8.35
CA LEU A 56 11.79 3.38 7.41
C LEU A 56 11.16 3.99 6.14
N LEU A 57 10.05 3.42 5.64
CA LEU A 57 9.32 4.00 4.51
C LEU A 57 8.77 5.38 4.86
N GLY A 58 8.26 5.55 6.09
CA GLY A 58 7.82 6.85 6.60
C GLY A 58 8.96 7.86 6.70
N LYS A 59 10.16 7.41 7.11
CA LYS A 59 11.37 8.25 7.14
C LYS A 59 11.80 8.71 5.74
N PHE A 60 11.60 7.87 4.71
CA PHE A 60 11.85 8.26 3.31
C PHE A 60 10.86 9.31 2.80
N ALA A 61 9.62 9.25 3.30
CA ALA A 61 8.50 10.10 2.92
C ALA A 61 8.34 11.37 3.79
N THR A 62 9.35 11.75 4.58
CA THR A 62 9.27 12.98 5.41
C THR A 62 9.32 14.27 4.58
N ASN A 63 9.97 14.21 3.41
CA ASN A 63 10.01 15.27 2.40
C ASN A 63 9.46 14.68 1.08
N PRO A 64 9.24 15.49 0.03
CA PRO A 64 8.90 14.97 -1.28
C PRO A 64 9.89 13.88 -1.71
N ALA A 65 9.36 12.82 -2.31
CA ALA A 65 10.12 11.60 -2.57
C ALA A 65 9.70 10.99 -3.90
N ILE A 66 10.69 10.45 -4.62
CA ILE A 66 10.48 9.61 -5.79
C ILE A 66 10.88 8.19 -5.38
N PHE A 67 9.98 7.22 -5.53
CA PHE A 67 10.28 5.82 -5.29
C PHE A 67 10.30 5.06 -6.61
N GLU A 68 11.39 4.32 -6.84
CA GLU A 68 11.61 3.51 -8.04
C GLU A 68 11.90 2.07 -7.59
N PRO A 69 10.86 1.22 -7.42
CA PRO A 69 10.99 -0.14 -6.96
C PRO A 69 11.35 -1.11 -8.10
N PHE A 70 12.41 -1.90 -7.88
CA PHE A 70 12.85 -2.93 -8.82
C PHE A 70 12.54 -4.33 -8.32
N ARG A 71 11.96 -5.17 -9.17
CA ARG A 71 11.77 -6.60 -8.87
C ARG A 71 13.08 -7.40 -8.86
N ASN A 72 14.04 -7.00 -9.69
CA ASN A 72 15.35 -7.62 -9.82
C ASN A 72 16.45 -6.63 -9.40
N ALA A 73 17.69 -7.10 -9.28
CA ALA A 73 18.83 -6.22 -9.04
C ALA A 73 18.85 -5.11 -10.12
N ALA A 74 18.86 -3.85 -9.69
CA ALA A 74 18.86 -2.72 -10.61
C ALA A 74 20.19 -2.67 -11.37
N SER A 75 20.14 -2.47 -12.68
CA SER A 75 21.33 -2.28 -13.49
C SER A 75 21.91 -0.87 -13.33
N LYS A 76 23.14 -0.67 -13.83
CA LYS A 76 23.74 0.66 -13.92
C LYS A 76 22.87 1.59 -14.76
N GLU A 77 22.39 1.11 -15.90
CA GLU A 77 21.56 1.86 -16.83
C GLU A 77 20.23 2.25 -16.18
N GLU A 78 19.57 1.32 -15.48
CA GLU A 78 18.33 1.58 -14.76
C GLU A 78 18.52 2.64 -13.64
N ILE A 79 19.62 2.59 -12.90
CA ILE A 79 19.94 3.63 -11.89
C ILE A 79 20.19 4.99 -12.55
N CYS A 80 20.91 5.03 -13.68
CA CYS A 80 21.10 6.25 -14.46
C CYS A 80 19.77 6.83 -14.96
N ASP A 81 18.84 5.97 -15.40
CA ASP A 81 17.51 6.39 -15.83
C ASP A 81 16.71 6.98 -14.66
N CYS A 82 16.76 6.39 -13.47
CA CYS A 82 16.13 6.97 -12.28
C CYS A 82 16.71 8.36 -11.93
N LEU A 83 18.04 8.53 -12.05
CA LEU A 83 18.69 9.83 -11.84
C LEU A 83 18.23 10.87 -12.88
N LEU A 84 18.09 10.45 -14.13
CA LEU A 84 17.56 11.31 -15.19
C LEU A 84 16.15 11.79 -14.87
N LYS A 85 15.25 10.89 -14.46
CA LYS A 85 13.88 11.25 -14.01
C LYS A 85 13.91 12.30 -12.89
N LEU A 86 14.76 12.11 -11.87
CA LEU A 86 14.91 13.09 -10.79
C LEU A 86 15.36 14.47 -11.30
N LEU A 87 16.37 14.51 -12.18
CA LEU A 87 16.89 15.76 -12.73
C LEU A 87 15.84 16.49 -13.60
N GLU A 88 15.03 15.76 -14.35
CA GLU A 88 13.94 16.35 -15.14
C GLU A 88 12.85 16.96 -14.23
N VAL A 89 12.46 16.27 -13.15
CA VAL A 89 11.54 16.80 -12.14
C VAL A 89 12.09 18.06 -11.50
N ARG A 90 13.37 18.05 -11.10
CA ARG A 90 14.05 19.24 -10.56
C ARG A 90 14.04 20.39 -11.55
N GLY A 91 14.28 20.12 -12.82
CA GLY A 91 14.20 21.12 -13.89
C GLY A 91 12.78 21.67 -14.10
N ALA A 92 11.74 20.85 -13.94
CA ALA A 92 10.35 21.31 -13.98
C ALA A 92 10.03 22.24 -12.80
N LEU A 93 10.36 21.82 -11.57
CA LEU A 93 10.19 22.63 -10.36
C LEU A 93 10.92 23.98 -10.50
N GLN A 94 12.18 23.98 -10.93
CA GLN A 94 12.97 25.20 -11.12
C GLN A 94 12.32 26.16 -12.12
N ARG A 95 11.77 25.65 -13.22
CA ARG A 95 11.06 26.46 -14.22
C ARG A 95 9.80 27.09 -13.63
N GLU A 96 9.04 26.33 -12.84
CA GLU A 96 7.85 26.83 -12.17
C GLU A 96 8.18 27.91 -11.14
N ALA A 97 9.19 27.70 -10.31
CA ALA A 97 9.62 28.71 -9.33
C ALA A 97 10.13 29.99 -9.99
N ASN A 98 10.91 29.86 -11.07
CA ASN A 98 11.37 31.00 -11.86
C ASN A 98 10.19 31.79 -12.47
N LYS A 99 9.19 31.08 -13.01
CA LYS A 99 7.96 31.69 -13.54
C LYS A 99 7.19 32.45 -12.46
N ASN A 100 7.14 31.91 -11.25
CA ASN A 100 6.45 32.49 -10.10
C ASN A 100 7.32 33.50 -9.31
N LYS A 101 8.58 33.74 -9.72
CA LYS A 101 9.58 34.56 -9.01
C LYS A 101 9.76 34.16 -7.54
N THR A 102 9.73 32.86 -7.28
CA THR A 102 9.93 32.27 -5.95
C THR A 102 11.26 31.52 -5.91
N LEU A 103 11.82 31.34 -4.71
CA LEU A 103 12.99 30.50 -4.47
C LEU A 103 12.51 29.12 -4.01
N ILE A 104 13.06 28.06 -4.61
CA ILE A 104 12.78 26.68 -4.20
C ILE A 104 13.59 26.38 -2.95
N GLN A 105 12.93 25.89 -1.92
CA GLN A 105 13.61 25.42 -0.73
C GLN A 105 14.15 24.01 -0.97
N GLU A 106 15.30 23.67 -0.38
CA GLU A 106 15.90 22.34 -0.55
C GLU A 106 14.97 21.20 -0.07
N LEU A 107 14.10 21.51 0.90
CA LEU A 107 13.08 20.61 1.44
C LEU A 107 11.95 20.31 0.43
N GLU A 108 11.71 21.19 -0.54
CA GLU A 108 10.71 21.01 -1.60
C GLU A 108 11.24 20.14 -2.75
N ILE A 109 12.57 19.97 -2.83
CA ILE A 109 13.20 19.15 -3.87
C ILE A 109 13.07 17.67 -3.49
N PRO A 110 12.47 16.83 -4.35
CA PRO A 110 12.29 15.43 -4.01
C PRO A 110 13.62 14.69 -3.83
N LYS A 111 13.61 13.69 -2.96
CA LYS A 111 14.71 12.71 -2.84
C LYS A 111 14.34 11.43 -3.58
N LEU A 112 15.26 10.92 -4.40
CA LEU A 112 15.10 9.67 -5.12
C LEU A 112 15.52 8.48 -4.24
N TRP A 113 14.62 7.51 -4.11
CA TRP A 113 14.82 6.25 -3.41
C TRP A 113 14.68 5.09 -4.40
N ILE A 114 15.82 4.52 -4.79
CA ILE A 114 15.89 3.35 -5.67
C ILE A 114 15.80 2.11 -4.80
N LEU A 115 14.69 1.38 -4.86
CA LEU A 115 14.46 0.20 -4.02
C LEU A 115 14.81 -1.06 -4.81
N THR A 116 15.93 -1.71 -4.48
CA THR A 116 16.40 -2.89 -5.20
C THR A 116 16.58 -4.09 -4.27
N PRO A 117 16.21 -5.32 -4.67
CA PRO A 117 16.37 -6.50 -3.82
C PRO A 117 17.83 -6.72 -3.40
N THR A 118 18.77 -6.55 -4.33
CA THR A 118 20.19 -6.81 -4.13
C THR A 118 21.03 -5.84 -4.97
N ALA A 119 22.19 -5.45 -4.48
CA ALA A 119 23.19 -4.69 -5.22
C ALA A 119 24.59 -5.25 -4.94
N SER A 120 25.46 -5.25 -5.95
CA SER A 120 26.86 -5.65 -5.79
C SER A 120 27.71 -4.51 -5.24
N ALA A 121 28.79 -4.83 -4.54
CA ALA A 121 29.74 -3.83 -4.06
C ALA A 121 30.33 -2.98 -5.21
N THR A 122 30.57 -3.59 -6.38
CA THR A 122 31.04 -2.89 -7.58
C THR A 122 30.02 -1.86 -8.07
N LEU A 123 28.73 -2.21 -8.09
CA LEU A 123 27.66 -1.29 -8.48
C LEU A 123 27.57 -0.10 -7.51
N LEU A 124 27.51 -0.37 -6.21
CA LEU A 124 27.45 0.67 -5.18
C LEU A 124 28.67 1.59 -5.23
N SER A 125 29.88 1.02 -5.33
CA SER A 125 31.12 1.80 -5.47
C SER A 125 31.16 2.62 -6.77
N GLY A 126 30.58 2.12 -7.86
CA GLY A 126 30.52 2.83 -9.14
C GLY A 126 29.71 4.12 -9.06
N PHE A 127 28.64 4.14 -8.26
CA PHE A 127 27.85 5.34 -7.98
C PHE A 127 28.34 6.15 -6.78
N ARG A 128 29.43 5.72 -6.12
CA ARG A 128 29.88 6.25 -4.83
C ARG A 128 28.75 6.26 -3.78
N ALA A 129 27.89 5.25 -3.84
CA ALA A 129 26.80 5.08 -2.89
C ALA A 129 27.35 4.46 -1.59
N VAL A 130 27.34 5.25 -0.51
CA VAL A 130 27.92 4.88 0.79
C VAL A 130 26.84 4.62 1.81
N GLN A 131 27.02 3.61 2.67
CA GLN A 131 26.10 3.33 3.77
C GLN A 131 25.94 4.58 4.65
N GLY A 132 24.71 4.99 4.94
CA GLY A 132 24.46 6.10 5.85
C GLY A 132 24.85 5.75 7.29
N GLU A 133 25.63 6.62 7.95
CA GLU A 133 26.14 6.40 9.31
C GLU A 133 25.00 6.23 10.34
N ASP A 134 23.96 7.08 10.24
CA ASP A 134 22.78 7.05 11.13
C ASP A 134 21.58 6.30 10.53
N TRP A 135 21.84 5.41 9.57
CA TRP A 135 20.79 4.69 8.86
C TRP A 135 20.93 3.19 9.03
N LEU A 136 19.79 2.50 8.98
CA LEU A 136 19.75 1.04 9.02
C LEU A 136 20.60 0.46 7.87
N PRO A 137 21.19 -0.74 8.06
CA PRO A 137 21.94 -1.42 7.02
C PRO A 137 21.15 -1.54 5.72
N GLY A 138 21.80 -1.32 4.59
CA GLY A 138 21.17 -1.38 3.26
C GLY A 138 20.68 -0.05 2.72
N VAL A 139 20.88 1.06 3.43
CA VAL A 139 20.56 2.41 2.93
C VAL A 139 21.85 3.11 2.52
N HIS A 140 22.07 3.22 1.20
CA HIS A 140 23.28 3.80 0.63
C HIS A 140 23.00 5.13 -0.06
N PHE A 141 23.66 6.21 0.37
CA PHE A 141 23.51 7.55 -0.19
C PHE A 141 24.56 7.84 -1.25
N MET A 142 24.14 8.46 -2.35
CA MET A 142 25.05 9.13 -3.29
C MET A 142 25.42 10.53 -2.76
N ALA A 143 26.22 11.28 -3.51
CA ALA A 143 26.58 12.66 -3.16
C ALA A 143 25.33 13.54 -2.91
N ASP A 144 25.37 14.39 -1.89
CA ASP A 144 24.20 15.10 -1.35
C ASP A 144 23.39 15.88 -2.40
N TYR A 145 24.07 16.57 -3.31
CA TYR A 145 23.41 17.37 -4.35
C TYR A 145 22.72 16.54 -5.44
N LEU A 146 22.98 15.23 -5.51
CA LEU A 146 22.22 14.31 -6.35
C LEU A 146 20.88 13.96 -5.71
N ARG A 147 20.72 14.10 -4.39
CA ARG A 147 19.51 13.75 -3.63
C ARG A 147 18.98 12.36 -4.01
N ALA A 148 19.88 11.37 -4.06
CA ALA A 148 19.56 10.01 -4.44
C ALA A 148 20.15 9.00 -3.45
N ALA A 149 19.44 7.90 -3.26
CA ALA A 149 19.88 6.77 -2.45
C ALA A 149 19.47 5.44 -3.10
N ILE A 150 20.31 4.43 -2.90
CA ILE A 150 20.05 3.03 -3.26
C ILE A 150 19.73 2.29 -1.97
N VAL A 151 18.52 1.71 -1.91
CA VAL A 151 18.04 0.90 -0.80
C VAL A 151 18.10 -0.57 -1.20
N VAL A 152 19.00 -1.32 -0.56
CA VAL A 152 19.28 -2.71 -0.83
C VAL A 152 18.46 -3.59 0.12
N ILE A 153 17.29 -4.03 -0.34
CA ILE A 153 16.24 -4.60 0.51
C ILE A 153 16.71 -5.83 1.30
N HIS A 154 17.52 -6.72 0.70
CA HIS A 154 17.99 -7.92 1.42
C HIS A 154 18.95 -7.62 2.58
N GLN A 155 19.51 -6.40 2.65
CA GLN A 155 20.38 -5.98 3.76
C GLN A 155 19.58 -5.34 4.90
N LEU A 156 18.30 -5.01 4.68
CA LEU A 156 17.46 -4.42 5.71
C LEU A 156 17.23 -5.44 6.85
N PRO A 157 17.42 -5.04 8.12
CA PRO A 157 17.25 -5.95 9.26
C PRO A 157 15.80 -6.40 9.40
N GLN A 158 15.57 -7.64 9.85
CA GLN A 158 14.22 -8.17 10.07
C GLN A 158 13.59 -7.56 11.34
N THR A 159 12.96 -6.40 11.17
CA THR A 159 12.35 -5.60 12.24
C THR A 159 11.05 -4.95 11.73
N PRO A 160 10.11 -4.56 12.62
CA PRO A 160 8.90 -3.84 12.21
C PRO A 160 9.20 -2.56 11.40
N GLU A 161 10.31 -1.89 11.70
CA GLU A 161 10.73 -0.64 11.05
C GLU A 161 11.01 -0.81 9.56
N THR A 162 11.38 -2.01 9.09
CA THR A 162 11.73 -2.26 7.68
C THR A 162 10.70 -3.13 6.97
N LEU A 163 9.65 -3.57 7.67
CA LEU A 163 8.65 -4.52 7.19
C LEU A 163 8.10 -4.12 5.81
N TRP A 164 7.63 -2.88 5.69
CA TRP A 164 6.97 -2.39 4.48
C TRP A 164 7.89 -2.40 3.25
N LEU A 165 9.20 -2.19 3.44
CA LEU A 165 10.18 -2.27 2.35
C LEU A 165 10.54 -3.71 2.01
N ARG A 166 10.62 -4.60 3.01
CA ARG A 166 10.92 -6.03 2.78
C ARG A 166 9.79 -6.77 2.05
N ILE A 167 8.55 -6.31 2.13
CA ILE A 167 7.42 -6.79 1.31
C ILE A 167 7.69 -6.63 -0.19
N LEU A 168 8.43 -5.58 -0.60
CA LEU A 168 8.88 -5.37 -1.99
C LEU A 168 10.08 -6.24 -2.39
N GLY A 169 10.65 -7.02 -1.45
CA GLY A 169 11.80 -7.86 -1.67
C GLY A 169 11.52 -9.11 -2.52
N ARG A 170 12.43 -10.09 -2.45
CA ARG A 170 12.33 -11.35 -3.21
C ARG A 170 12.66 -12.57 -2.35
N GLY A 171 12.07 -13.71 -2.70
CA GLY A 171 12.32 -15.00 -2.06
C GLY A 171 12.06 -14.93 -0.56
N ARG A 172 12.99 -15.48 0.23
CA ARG A 172 12.90 -15.55 1.69
C ARG A 172 12.64 -14.21 2.37
N VAL A 173 13.21 -13.10 1.87
CA VAL A 173 13.01 -11.76 2.45
C VAL A 173 11.54 -11.36 2.38
N GLN A 174 10.92 -11.56 1.22
CA GLN A 174 9.51 -11.23 1.00
C GLN A 174 8.59 -12.19 1.75
N GLU A 175 8.93 -13.48 1.78
CA GLU A 175 8.15 -14.48 2.50
C GLU A 175 8.12 -14.21 4.02
N GLN A 176 9.27 -13.91 4.62
CA GLN A 176 9.37 -13.53 6.03
C GLN A 176 8.56 -12.26 6.31
N ALA A 177 8.67 -11.25 5.46
CA ALA A 177 7.89 -10.02 5.60
C ALA A 177 6.37 -10.26 5.50
N ILE A 178 5.93 -11.16 4.61
CA ILE A 178 4.50 -11.54 4.53
C ILE A 178 4.05 -12.28 5.80
N ASN A 179 4.89 -13.12 6.39
CA ASN A 179 4.56 -13.80 7.64
C ASN A 179 4.48 -12.81 8.82
N GLU A 180 5.39 -11.82 8.88
CA GLU A 180 5.32 -10.73 9.85
C GLU A 180 4.06 -9.87 9.66
N LEU A 181 3.71 -9.54 8.41
CA LEU A 181 2.47 -8.83 8.07
C LEU A 181 1.23 -9.57 8.59
N LYS A 182 1.16 -10.89 8.45
CA LYS A 182 0.05 -11.70 8.99
C LYS A 182 0.00 -11.70 10.50
N ALA A 183 1.15 -11.59 11.16
CA ALA A 183 1.24 -11.57 12.61
C ALA A 183 0.94 -10.19 13.22
N LEU A 184 0.78 -9.14 12.40
CA LEU A 184 0.35 -7.84 12.91
C LEU A 184 -1.05 -7.93 13.55
N PRO A 185 -1.34 -7.07 14.53
CA PRO A 185 -2.69 -6.94 15.07
C PRO A 185 -3.72 -6.59 13.99
N SER A 186 -4.93 -7.16 14.07
CA SER A 186 -6.02 -6.93 13.12
C SER A 186 -6.49 -5.47 13.02
N ASN A 187 -6.19 -4.66 14.03
CA ASN A 187 -6.46 -3.22 14.05
C ASN A 187 -5.32 -2.38 13.44
N HIS A 188 -4.27 -2.99 12.91
CA HIS A 188 -3.17 -2.26 12.28
C HIS A 188 -3.65 -1.60 10.97
N PRO A 189 -3.49 -0.27 10.80
CA PRO A 189 -4.14 0.49 9.71
C PRO A 189 -3.89 -0.06 8.31
N PHE A 190 -2.67 -0.55 8.04
CA PHE A 190 -2.24 -0.99 6.71
C PHE A 190 -2.28 -2.50 6.49
N GLN A 191 -2.59 -3.30 7.52
CA GLN A 191 -2.45 -4.75 7.42
C GLN A 191 -3.41 -5.31 6.36
N LYS A 192 -4.69 -4.95 6.46
CA LYS A 192 -5.74 -5.47 5.59
C LYS A 192 -5.50 -5.11 4.12
N ALA A 193 -5.30 -3.82 3.84
CA ALA A 193 -5.06 -3.33 2.49
C ALA A 193 -3.80 -3.97 1.86
N THR A 194 -2.73 -4.13 2.64
CA THR A 194 -1.51 -4.78 2.16
C THR A 194 -1.71 -6.26 1.88
N LEU A 195 -2.42 -6.99 2.75
CA LEU A 195 -2.71 -8.41 2.54
C LEU A 195 -3.52 -8.63 1.25
N GLU A 196 -4.47 -7.73 0.95
CA GLU A 196 -5.24 -7.77 -0.30
C GLU A 196 -4.36 -7.60 -1.54
N LEU A 197 -3.47 -6.61 -1.54
CA LEU A 197 -2.53 -6.38 -2.65
C LEU A 197 -1.58 -7.56 -2.86
N VAL A 198 -1.03 -8.12 -1.75
CA VAL A 198 -0.17 -9.31 -1.81
C VAL A 198 -0.94 -10.51 -2.35
N TYR A 199 -2.19 -10.70 -1.95
CA TYR A 199 -3.03 -11.78 -2.47
C TYR A 199 -3.30 -11.64 -3.97
N ASN A 200 -3.67 -10.44 -4.41
CA ASN A 200 -3.94 -10.15 -5.83
C ASN A 200 -2.69 -10.37 -6.70
N LEU A 201 -1.52 -9.91 -6.25
CA LEU A 201 -0.25 -10.21 -6.89
C LEU A 201 -0.08 -11.73 -7.09
N ARG A 202 -0.29 -12.48 -6.01
CA ARG A 202 -0.10 -13.93 -6.03
C ARG A 202 -1.07 -14.63 -6.98
N GLN A 203 -2.35 -14.26 -6.99
CA GLN A 203 -3.34 -14.82 -7.92
C GLN A 203 -2.98 -14.55 -9.39
N ASN A 204 -2.60 -13.30 -9.70
CA ASN A 204 -2.21 -12.90 -11.05
C ASN A 204 -0.97 -13.67 -11.55
N LEU A 205 -0.04 -14.02 -10.65
CA LEU A 205 1.10 -14.87 -10.97
C LEU A 205 0.68 -16.33 -11.25
N ARG A 206 -0.35 -16.88 -10.55
CA ARG A 206 -0.85 -18.25 -10.80
C ARG A 206 -1.45 -18.42 -12.19
N VAL A 207 -2.21 -17.42 -12.64
CA VAL A 207 -2.90 -17.47 -13.95
C VAL A 207 -1.89 -17.49 -15.10
N ASN A 208 -0.71 -16.88 -14.89
CA ASN A 208 0.29 -16.69 -15.93
C ASN A 208 1.45 -17.70 -15.88
N GLN A 209 1.59 -18.53 -14.84
CA GLN A 209 2.68 -19.52 -14.70
C GLN A 209 2.26 -20.79 -13.93
N ASN A 210 2.78 -21.95 -14.37
CA ASN A 210 2.87 -23.14 -13.51
C ASN A 210 3.84 -22.82 -12.36
N LEU A 211 3.28 -22.59 -11.17
CA LEU A 211 4.00 -22.14 -9.96
C LEU A 211 5.15 -23.06 -9.54
N GLU A 212 6.23 -22.46 -9.00
CA GLU A 212 7.15 -23.12 -8.05
C GLU A 212 6.38 -23.45 -6.75
N GLU A 213 6.74 -24.54 -6.04
CA GLU A 213 5.97 -25.08 -4.90
C GLU A 213 5.76 -24.08 -3.75
N ASP A 214 6.76 -23.24 -3.45
CA ASP A 214 6.73 -22.24 -2.37
C ASP A 214 5.59 -21.22 -2.53
N ASP A 215 5.27 -20.86 -3.78
CA ASP A 215 4.22 -19.89 -4.08
C ASP A 215 2.81 -20.49 -3.91
N ARG A 216 2.65 -21.82 -4.02
CA ARG A 216 1.36 -22.50 -3.79
C ARG A 216 0.98 -22.56 -2.33
N GLU A 217 1.95 -22.85 -1.47
CA GLU A 217 1.74 -22.99 -0.03
C GLU A 217 1.36 -21.65 0.62
N LEU A 218 2.05 -20.57 0.28
CA LEU A 218 1.76 -19.24 0.83
C LEU A 218 0.37 -18.74 0.46
N ILE A 219 -0.10 -19.04 -0.77
CA ILE A 219 -1.45 -18.67 -1.23
C ILE A 219 -2.53 -19.48 -0.51
N MET A 220 -2.31 -20.77 -0.27
CA MET A 220 -3.24 -21.56 0.55
C MET A 220 -3.33 -21.02 1.98
N ARG A 221 -2.21 -20.56 2.55
CA ARG A 221 -2.17 -19.93 3.87
C ARG A 221 -2.84 -18.54 3.92
N LEU A 222 -2.87 -17.80 2.80
CA LEU A 222 -3.51 -16.47 2.71
C LEU A 222 -5.03 -16.55 2.46
N LYS A 223 -5.49 -17.60 1.76
CA LYS A 223 -6.90 -17.78 1.38
C LYS A 223 -7.89 -17.74 2.55
N PRO A 224 -7.70 -18.45 3.68
CA PRO A 224 -8.68 -18.45 4.76
C PRO A 224 -8.78 -17.10 5.47
N LEU A 225 -7.67 -16.37 5.65
CA LEU A 225 -7.66 -15.03 6.25
C LEU A 225 -8.46 -14.04 5.40
N TYR A 226 -8.27 -14.06 4.08
CA TYR A 226 -9.04 -13.23 3.14
C TYR A 226 -10.52 -13.61 3.08
N GLN A 227 -10.84 -14.92 3.11
CA GLN A 227 -12.24 -15.38 3.09
C GLN A 227 -12.97 -14.93 4.35
N GLN A 228 -12.35 -15.09 5.52
CA GLN A 228 -12.90 -14.63 6.79
C GLN A 228 -13.13 -13.12 6.80
N ASP A 229 -12.16 -12.33 6.33
CA ASP A 229 -12.26 -10.86 6.31
C ASP A 229 -13.28 -10.33 5.30
N ARG A 230 -13.47 -11.01 4.16
CA ARG A 230 -14.51 -10.67 3.18
C ARG A 230 -15.89 -11.04 3.64
N GLU A 231 -16.04 -12.20 4.27
CA GLU A 231 -17.31 -12.58 4.88
C GLU A 231 -17.69 -11.59 5.98
N GLN A 232 -16.74 -11.19 6.82
CA GLN A 232 -16.98 -10.19 7.86
C GLN A 232 -17.31 -8.79 7.28
N ALA A 233 -16.57 -8.31 6.28
CA ALA A 233 -16.87 -7.03 5.63
C ALA A 233 -18.22 -7.05 4.88
N LYS A 234 -18.59 -8.19 4.30
CA LYS A 234 -19.91 -8.39 3.68
C LYS A 234 -21.01 -8.35 4.73
N LEU A 235 -20.83 -9.04 5.85
CA LEU A 235 -21.77 -9.03 6.98
C LEU A 235 -21.93 -7.64 7.58
N GLU A 236 -20.84 -6.89 7.76
CA GLU A 236 -20.87 -5.49 8.24
C GLU A 236 -21.59 -4.57 7.24
N GLY A 237 -21.34 -4.73 5.93
CA GLY A 237 -22.04 -3.98 4.89
C GLY A 237 -23.54 -4.31 4.80
N GLU A 238 -23.90 -5.59 4.87
CA GLU A 238 -25.30 -6.04 4.92
C GLU A 238 -26.00 -5.50 6.17
N ARG A 239 -25.32 -5.52 7.34
CA ARG A 239 -25.83 -4.93 8.57
C ARG A 239 -26.11 -3.44 8.43
N LEU A 240 -25.17 -2.68 7.86
CA LEU A 240 -25.32 -1.24 7.65
C LEU A 240 -26.49 -0.91 6.70
N VAL A 241 -26.69 -1.74 5.67
CA VAL A 241 -27.83 -1.61 4.75
C VAL A 241 -29.15 -1.85 5.48
N VAL A 242 -29.24 -2.90 6.30
CA VAL A 242 -30.43 -3.21 7.10
C VAL A 242 -30.73 -2.10 8.10
N GLU A 243 -29.74 -1.63 8.84
CA GLU A 243 -29.88 -0.54 9.82
C GLU A 243 -30.41 0.74 9.17
N ASN A 244 -29.82 1.15 8.03
CA ASN A 244 -30.28 2.32 7.29
C ASN A 244 -31.71 2.16 6.75
N LEU A 245 -32.06 0.99 6.21
CA LEU A 245 -33.41 0.70 5.71
C LEU A 245 -34.46 0.81 6.81
N LEU A 246 -34.19 0.19 7.97
CA LEU A 246 -35.08 0.26 9.13
C LEU A 246 -35.25 1.70 9.61
N GLN A 247 -34.15 2.46 9.68
CA GLN A 247 -34.20 3.87 10.09
C GLN A 247 -34.97 4.75 9.09
N VAL A 248 -34.78 4.54 7.78
CA VAL A 248 -35.52 5.26 6.74
C VAL A 248 -37.01 4.92 6.75
N ARG A 249 -37.37 3.65 6.94
CA ARG A 249 -38.78 3.22 6.91
C ARG A 249 -39.55 3.55 8.19
N PHE A 250 -38.91 3.48 9.35
CA PHE A 250 -39.59 3.59 10.65
C PHE A 250 -39.14 4.79 11.49
N GLY A 251 -38.28 5.66 10.94
CA GLY A 251 -37.83 6.91 11.54
C GLY A 251 -36.72 6.76 12.59
N SER A 252 -36.74 5.69 13.39
CA SER A 252 -35.69 5.41 14.38
C SER A 252 -35.45 3.92 14.57
N LEU A 253 -34.20 3.55 14.79
CA LEU A 253 -33.80 2.21 15.20
C LEU A 253 -33.90 2.07 16.73
N ASP A 254 -35.02 1.57 17.22
CA ASP A 254 -35.23 1.30 18.64
C ASP A 254 -34.70 -0.09 19.06
N LYS A 255 -34.73 -0.39 20.37
CA LYS A 255 -34.19 -1.65 20.92
C LYS A 255 -34.87 -2.90 20.34
N GLU A 256 -36.16 -2.83 19.99
CA GLU A 256 -36.90 -3.96 19.45
C GLU A 256 -36.47 -4.25 18.00
N LEU A 257 -36.29 -3.18 17.21
CA LEU A 257 -35.77 -3.28 15.85
C LEU A 257 -34.29 -3.67 15.80
N SER A 258 -33.46 -3.19 16.75
CA SER A 258 -32.05 -3.60 16.82
C SER A 258 -31.91 -5.09 17.16
N ALA A 259 -32.77 -5.63 18.02
CA ALA A 259 -32.70 -7.02 18.45
C ALA A 259 -32.97 -8.04 17.33
N ILE A 260 -33.71 -7.65 16.29
CA ILE A 260 -34.05 -8.54 15.16
C ILE A 260 -33.03 -8.50 14.02
N ILE A 261 -32.05 -7.60 14.04
CA ILE A 261 -31.07 -7.40 12.95
C ILE A 261 -30.25 -8.66 12.71
N GLU A 262 -29.75 -9.31 13.77
CA GLU A 262 -28.94 -10.52 13.63
C GLU A 262 -29.75 -11.66 12.99
N LEU A 263 -31.03 -11.78 13.33
CA LEU A 263 -31.93 -12.79 12.76
C LEU A 263 -32.30 -12.49 11.29
N LEU A 264 -32.37 -11.21 10.91
CA LEU A 264 -32.55 -10.80 9.51
C LEU A 264 -31.31 -11.09 8.67
N LEU A 265 -30.12 -10.82 9.21
CA LEU A 265 -28.84 -11.07 8.53
C LEU A 265 -28.50 -12.57 8.42
N ALA A 266 -29.16 -13.43 9.19
CA ALA A 266 -29.07 -14.89 9.03
C ALA A 266 -29.76 -15.40 7.75
N LEU A 267 -30.64 -14.59 7.15
CA LEU A 267 -31.28 -14.88 5.87
C LEU A 267 -30.43 -14.35 4.71
N PRO A 268 -30.51 -14.94 3.50
CA PRO A 268 -29.87 -14.37 2.33
C PRO A 268 -30.51 -13.04 1.91
N PRO A 269 -29.76 -12.10 1.28
CA PRO A 269 -30.27 -10.79 0.88
C PRO A 269 -31.55 -10.80 0.05
N GLN A 270 -31.72 -11.82 -0.79
CA GLN A 270 -32.91 -11.99 -1.63
C GLN A 270 -34.17 -12.30 -0.80
N GLU A 271 -34.00 -12.79 0.43
CA GLU A 271 -35.10 -13.11 1.34
C GLU A 271 -35.38 -11.98 2.33
N PHE A 272 -34.36 -11.37 2.95
CA PHE A 272 -34.62 -10.29 3.91
C PHE A 272 -34.98 -8.97 3.24
N THR A 273 -34.50 -8.67 2.03
CA THR A 273 -34.77 -7.39 1.35
C THR A 273 -36.28 -7.20 1.07
N PRO A 274 -37.01 -8.17 0.51
CA PRO A 274 -38.46 -8.05 0.34
C PRO A 274 -39.20 -7.91 1.68
N LEU A 275 -38.78 -8.65 2.71
CA LEU A 275 -39.39 -8.57 4.05
C LEU A 275 -39.26 -7.17 4.64
N LEU A 276 -38.07 -6.56 4.55
CA LEU A 276 -37.82 -5.19 4.99
C LEU A 276 -38.61 -4.13 4.23
N MET A 277 -38.97 -4.39 2.96
CA MET A 277 -39.71 -3.46 2.11
C MET A 277 -41.23 -3.60 2.20
N GLN A 278 -41.71 -4.82 2.47
CA GLN A 278 -43.14 -5.16 2.42
C GLN A 278 -43.81 -5.18 3.79
N LEU A 279 -43.11 -5.64 4.82
CA LEU A 279 -43.69 -5.78 6.15
C LEU A 279 -43.73 -4.44 6.89
N SER A 280 -44.73 -4.30 7.75
CA SER A 280 -44.80 -3.25 8.77
C SER A 280 -43.84 -3.53 9.93
N ARG A 281 -43.64 -2.52 10.79
CA ARG A 281 -42.79 -2.63 11.99
C ARG A 281 -43.27 -3.78 12.89
N GLU A 282 -44.57 -3.82 13.15
CA GLU A 282 -45.19 -4.80 14.04
C GLU A 282 -45.08 -6.22 13.48
N GLU A 283 -45.21 -6.38 12.16
CA GLU A 283 -45.06 -7.68 11.49
C GLU A 283 -43.62 -8.18 11.51
N LEU A 284 -42.63 -7.29 11.34
CA LEU A 284 -41.21 -7.64 11.47
C LEU A 284 -40.88 -8.11 12.90
N ILE A 285 -41.33 -7.36 13.90
CA ILE A 285 -41.10 -7.69 15.31
C ILE A 285 -41.88 -8.96 15.71
N ALA A 286 -43.11 -9.16 15.25
CA ALA A 286 -43.86 -10.37 15.53
C ALA A 286 -43.21 -11.62 14.91
N ARG A 287 -42.57 -11.45 13.74
CA ARG A 287 -41.92 -12.54 13.00
C ARG A 287 -40.53 -12.89 13.53
N PHE A 288 -39.73 -11.89 13.92
CA PHE A 288 -38.33 -12.08 14.30
C PHE A 288 -38.05 -11.81 15.79
N GLY A 289 -38.93 -11.11 16.51
CA GLY A 289 -38.75 -10.75 17.92
C GLY A 289 -39.12 -11.84 18.93
N ARG A 290 -39.54 -13.04 18.49
CA ARG A 290 -39.98 -14.15 19.36
C ARG A 290 -38.88 -15.11 19.82
N GLN A 291 -37.61 -14.74 19.65
CA GLN A 291 -36.48 -15.45 20.26
C GLN A 291 -35.73 -14.48 21.18
N SER A 292 -36.27 -14.27 22.38
CA SER A 292 -35.50 -13.86 23.56
C SER A 292 -35.43 -15.03 24.53
#